data_AF-A0A182TT89-F1
#
_entry.id   AF-A0A182TT89-F1
#
_cell.length_a   1.000
_cell.length_b   1.000
_cell.length_c   1.000
_cell.angle_alpha   90.00
_cell.angle_beta   90.00
_cell.angle_gamma   90.00
#
_symmetry.space_group_name_H-M   'P 1'
#
loop_
_entity.id
_entity.type
_entity.pdbx_description
1 polymer ?
#
loop_
_entity_poly.entity_id
_entity_poly.type
_entity_poly.pdbx_seq_one_letter_code
_entity_poly.pdbx_strand_id
1 'polypeptide(L)'
;MASPLDQAEILSGTDLSRIFQLWDEKHSIPGYDPEPIVTRLAELFETEMEAYRMKDPDPFDERHPSRTDPNCELGRMLKLLFRKDHFITRLVNDYLRDNFFTRQNVQQSSHALNVAACRLILVIM
;
A
#
# COMPACT_ATOMS: atom_id res chain seq x y z
N MET A 1 -11.62 17.99 -5.81
CA MET A 1 -10.38 17.87 -5.01
C MET A 1 -10.81 17.61 -3.58
N ALA A 2 -10.52 16.44 -3.02
CA ALA A 2 -10.83 16.15 -1.61
C ALA A 2 -10.06 17.11 -0.68
N SER A 3 -10.74 17.65 0.33
CA SER A 3 -10.15 18.55 1.32
C SER A 3 -9.03 17.83 2.09
N PRO A 4 -8.01 18.55 2.62
CA PRO A 4 -7.02 17.94 3.53
C PRO A 4 -7.65 17.21 4.72
N LEU A 5 -8.79 17.70 5.23
CA LEU A 5 -9.56 17.04 6.28
C LEU A 5 -10.14 15.69 5.82
N ASP A 6 -10.71 15.64 4.61
CA ASP A 6 -11.28 14.41 4.04
C ASP A 6 -10.20 13.34 3.83
N GLN A 7 -8.98 13.73 3.46
CA GLN A 7 -7.86 12.80 3.34
C GLN A 7 -7.46 12.21 4.69
N ALA A 8 -7.33 13.02 5.73
CA ALA A 8 -6.97 12.53 7.06
C ALA A 8 -8.03 11.57 7.60
N GLU A 9 -9.31 11.87 7.38
CA GLU A 9 -10.42 10.98 7.74
C GLU A 9 -10.33 9.64 7.01
N ILE A 10 -10.17 9.65 5.68
CA ILE A 10 -10.03 8.42 4.88
C ILE A 10 -8.83 7.59 5.35
N LEU A 11 -7.69 8.22 5.63
CA LEU A 11 -6.47 7.54 6.04
C LEU A 11 -6.53 7.03 7.48
N SER A 12 -7.39 7.57 8.34
CA SER A 12 -7.63 7.02 9.67
C SER A 12 -8.50 5.74 9.65
N GLY A 13 -9.26 5.52 8.59
CA GLY A 13 -10.12 4.35 8.41
C GLY A 13 -9.38 3.10 7.94
N THR A 14 -10.11 1.99 7.83
CA THR A 14 -9.62 0.68 7.34
C THR A 14 -10.17 0.32 5.95
N ASP A 15 -10.99 1.18 5.34
CA ASP A 15 -11.58 0.92 4.02
C ASP A 15 -10.54 1.11 2.90
N LEU A 16 -9.93 0.01 2.51
CA LEU A 16 -8.98 -0.04 1.38
C LEU A 16 -9.57 0.47 0.07
N SER A 17 -10.85 0.24 -0.20
CA SER A 17 -11.45 0.68 -1.46
C SER A 17 -11.44 2.20 -1.53
N ARG A 18 -11.72 2.85 -0.40
CA ARG A 18 -11.68 4.31 -0.27
C ARG A 18 -10.25 4.86 -0.33
N ILE A 19 -9.29 4.17 0.28
CA ILE A 19 -7.87 4.55 0.20
C ILE A 19 -7.34 4.45 -1.23
N PHE A 20 -7.66 3.37 -1.96
CA PHE A 20 -7.28 3.25 -3.37
C PHE A 20 -7.98 4.29 -4.25
N GLN A 21 -9.25 4.61 -3.98
CA GLN A 21 -9.93 5.69 -4.69
C GLN A 21 -9.21 7.03 -4.48
N LEU A 22 -8.83 7.34 -3.25
CA LEU A 22 -8.08 8.55 -2.93
C LEU A 22 -6.74 8.60 -3.68
N TRP A 23 -6.05 7.47 -3.78
CA TRP A 23 -4.82 7.37 -4.57
C TRP A 23 -5.07 7.54 -6.08
N ASP A 24 -6.10 6.89 -6.63
CA ASP A 24 -6.49 6.98 -8.03
C ASP A 24 -6.77 8.45 -8.43
N GLU A 25 -7.40 9.23 -7.53
CA GLU A 25 -7.69 10.65 -7.75
C GLU A 25 -6.45 11.58 -7.70
N LYS A 26 -5.39 11.20 -6.97
CA LYS A 26 -4.28 12.10 -6.63
C LYS A 26 -2.94 11.77 -7.29
N HIS A 27 -2.66 10.50 -7.58
CA HIS A 27 -1.32 10.04 -7.98
C HIS A 27 -0.75 10.69 -9.27
N SER A 28 -1.63 11.24 -10.10
CA SER A 28 -1.29 11.93 -11.36
C SER A 28 -1.05 13.44 -11.18
N ILE A 29 -1.35 14.00 -10.00
CA ILE A 29 -1.14 15.42 -9.72
C ILE A 29 0.37 15.69 -9.53
N PRO A 30 0.97 16.66 -10.24
CA PRO A 30 2.38 17.01 -10.06
C PRO A 30 2.69 17.42 -8.62
N GLY A 31 3.78 16.90 -8.06
CA GLY A 31 4.18 17.20 -6.68
C GLY A 31 3.34 16.49 -5.62
N TYR A 32 2.48 15.54 -6.01
CA TYR A 32 1.76 14.69 -5.07
C TYR A 32 2.73 13.84 -4.25
N ASP A 33 2.51 13.82 -2.93
CA ASP A 33 3.22 12.96 -2.00
C ASP A 33 2.42 11.66 -1.75
N PRO A 34 2.89 10.51 -2.26
CA PRO A 34 2.25 9.22 -2.04
C PRO A 34 2.57 8.61 -0.66
N GLU A 35 3.57 9.13 0.08
CA GLU A 35 4.05 8.54 1.33
C GLU A 35 2.92 8.24 2.33
N PRO A 36 1.99 9.16 2.63
CA PRO A 36 0.96 8.90 3.65
C PRO A 36 0.03 7.75 3.26
N ILE A 37 -0.27 7.59 1.96
CA ILE A 37 -1.10 6.49 1.48
C ILE A 37 -0.34 5.17 1.57
N VAL A 38 0.91 5.14 1.11
CA VAL A 38 1.71 3.92 1.12
C VAL A 38 1.98 3.46 2.55
N THR A 39 2.26 4.39 3.46
CA THR A 39 2.40 4.12 4.90
C THR A 39 1.13 3.51 5.47
N ARG A 40 -0.03 4.10 5.17
CA ARG A 40 -1.31 3.56 5.66
C ARG A 40 -1.61 2.16 5.10
N LEU A 41 -1.33 1.93 3.83
CA LEU A 41 -1.49 0.61 3.23
C LEU A 41 -0.57 -0.41 3.92
N ALA A 42 0.71 -0.07 4.14
CA ALA A 42 1.64 -0.95 4.84
C ALA A 42 1.11 -1.36 6.23
N GLU A 43 0.65 -0.41 7.04
CA GLU A 43 0.09 -0.68 8.38
C GLU A 43 -1.11 -1.64 8.35
N LEU A 44 -2.05 -1.44 7.41
CA LEU A 44 -3.22 -2.30 7.27
C LEU A 44 -2.81 -3.73 6.88
N PHE A 45 -1.92 -3.87 5.91
CA PHE A 45 -1.44 -5.17 5.46
C PHE A 45 -0.61 -5.89 6.53
N GLU A 46 0.26 -5.19 7.26
CA GLU A 46 1.03 -5.75 8.38
C GLU A 46 0.11 -6.26 9.49
N THR A 47 -0.91 -5.49 9.86
CA THR A 47 -1.90 -5.87 10.88
C THR A 47 -2.62 -7.17 10.50
N GLU A 48 -3.10 -7.27 9.26
CA GLU A 48 -3.79 -8.47 8.80
C GLU A 48 -2.83 -9.66 8.57
N MET A 49 -1.56 -9.39 8.24
CA MET A 49 -0.54 -10.44 8.19
C MET A 49 -0.26 -11.03 9.56
N GLU A 50 -0.17 -10.19 10.58
CA GLU A 50 -0.02 -10.65 11.97
C GLU A 50 -1.25 -11.45 12.42
N ALA A 51 -2.46 -10.95 12.16
CA ALA A 51 -3.70 -11.66 12.45
C ALA A 51 -3.80 -13.01 11.69
N TYR A 52 -3.31 -13.09 10.45
CA TYR A 52 -3.24 -14.33 9.70
C TYR A 52 -2.25 -15.32 10.30
N ARG A 53 -1.05 -14.86 10.69
CA ARG A 53 -0.04 -15.70 11.36
C ARG A 53 -0.51 -16.26 12.70
N MET A 54 -1.32 -15.50 13.44
CA MET A 54 -1.92 -15.96 14.71
C MET A 54 -2.92 -17.12 14.52
N LYS A 55 -3.39 -17.38 13.29
CA LYS A 55 -4.25 -18.54 12.99
C LYS A 55 -3.46 -19.84 12.84
N ASP A 56 -2.15 -19.81 13.07
CA ASP A 56 -1.24 -20.95 12.93
C ASP A 56 -1.30 -21.58 11.53
N PRO A 57 -1.07 -20.79 10.46
CA PRO A 57 -1.00 -21.34 9.11
C PRO A 57 0.20 -22.29 8.99
N ASP A 58 0.07 -23.31 8.15
CA ASP A 58 1.11 -24.32 7.95
C ASP A 58 2.44 -23.66 7.51
N PRO A 59 3.53 -23.78 8.31
CA PRO A 59 4.81 -23.13 8.00
C PRO A 59 5.50 -23.70 6.75
N PHE A 60 5.09 -24.86 6.26
CA PHE A 60 5.59 -25.44 5.02
C PHE A 60 4.76 -25.07 3.79
N ASP A 61 3.63 -24.39 3.99
CA ASP A 61 2.81 -23.91 2.90
C ASP A 61 3.32 -22.56 2.37
N GLU A 62 4.18 -22.62 1.35
CA GLU A 62 4.73 -21.43 0.68
C GLU A 62 3.72 -20.70 -0.22
N ARG A 63 2.48 -21.20 -0.33
CA ARG A 63 1.47 -20.55 -1.16
C ARG A 63 1.01 -19.25 -0.52
N HIS A 64 0.88 -18.24 -1.36
CA HIS A 64 0.37 -16.93 -0.98
C HIS A 64 -1.05 -17.01 -0.35
N PRO A 65 -1.37 -16.24 0.71
CA PRO A 65 -2.63 -16.37 1.46
C PRO A 65 -3.89 -16.23 0.61
N SER A 66 -3.85 -15.42 -0.47
CA SER A 66 -4.97 -15.29 -1.41
C SER A 66 -5.33 -16.59 -2.17
N ARG A 67 -4.44 -17.59 -2.13
CA ARG A 67 -4.61 -18.93 -2.71
C ARG A 67 -4.91 -19.99 -1.64
N THR A 68 -4.25 -19.93 -0.49
CA THR A 68 -4.41 -20.91 0.60
C THR A 68 -5.70 -20.71 1.38
N ASP A 69 -6.00 -19.46 1.75
CA ASP A 69 -7.26 -19.08 2.38
C ASP A 69 -7.85 -17.84 1.69
N PRO A 70 -8.50 -18.03 0.52
CA PRO A 70 -9.01 -16.92 -0.28
C PRO A 70 -10.09 -16.07 0.41
N ASN A 71 -10.66 -16.55 1.52
CA ASN A 71 -11.75 -15.92 2.26
C ASN A 71 -11.27 -15.23 3.55
N CYS A 72 -10.02 -15.44 3.97
CA CYS A 72 -9.46 -14.62 5.05
C CYS A 72 -9.32 -13.16 4.62
N GLU A 73 -9.32 -12.27 5.61
CA GLU A 73 -9.26 -10.83 5.37
C GLU A 73 -8.00 -10.43 4.61
N LEU A 74 -6.83 -10.92 5.03
CA LEU A 74 -5.58 -10.75 4.30
C LEU A 74 -5.68 -11.20 2.82
N GLY A 75 -6.26 -12.38 2.57
CA GLY A 75 -6.47 -12.91 1.22
C GLY A 75 -7.38 -12.02 0.37
N ARG A 76 -8.45 -11.46 0.97
CA ARG A 76 -9.36 -10.49 0.35
C ARG A 76 -8.64 -9.18 0.03
N MET A 77 -7.85 -8.64 0.96
CA MET A 77 -7.07 -7.41 0.77
C MET A 77 -6.03 -7.55 -0.33
N LEU A 78 -5.28 -8.65 -0.35
CA LEU A 78 -4.29 -8.93 -1.38
C LEU A 78 -4.92 -8.99 -2.77
N LYS A 79 -6.09 -9.65 -2.91
CA LYS A 79 -6.84 -9.66 -4.18
C LYS A 79 -7.24 -8.26 -4.63
N LEU A 80 -7.65 -7.39 -3.71
CA LEU A 80 -8.02 -6.01 -4.03
C LEU A 80 -6.80 -5.22 -4.51
N LEU A 81 -5.67 -5.34 -3.81
CA LEU A 81 -4.42 -4.69 -4.16
C LEU A 81 -3.90 -5.13 -5.53
N PHE A 82 -3.84 -6.44 -5.82
CA PHE A 82 -3.34 -6.93 -7.10
C PHE A 82 -4.28 -6.65 -8.29
N ARG A 83 -5.54 -6.26 -8.04
CA ARG A 83 -6.42 -5.70 -9.09
C ARG A 83 -6.12 -4.23 -9.42
N LYS A 84 -5.27 -3.56 -8.64
CA LYS A 84 -4.83 -2.19 -8.87
C LYS A 84 -3.47 -2.21 -9.58
N ASP A 85 -3.45 -2.67 -10.83
CA ASP A 85 -2.23 -2.81 -11.64
C ASP A 85 -1.40 -1.51 -11.71
N HIS A 86 -2.08 -0.36 -11.84
CA HIS A 86 -1.40 0.93 -11.89
C HIS A 86 -0.69 1.25 -10.57
N PHE A 87 -1.32 0.95 -9.44
CA PHE A 87 -0.71 1.12 -8.12
C PHE A 87 0.53 0.25 -7.97
N ILE A 88 0.43 -1.04 -8.29
CA ILE A 88 1.58 -1.98 -8.22
C ILE A 88 2.73 -1.51 -9.12
N THR A 89 2.40 -1.07 -10.34
CA THR A 89 3.39 -0.53 -11.28
C THR A 89 4.13 0.67 -10.69
N ARG A 90 3.40 1.61 -10.07
CA ARG A 90 3.97 2.80 -9.43
C ARG A 90 4.76 2.45 -8.17
N LEU A 91 4.27 1.52 -7.36
CA LEU A 91 4.96 1.03 -6.17
C LEU A 91 6.36 0.51 -6.53
N VAL A 92 6.43 -0.38 -7.53
CA VAL A 92 7.70 -1.02 -7.93
C VAL A 92 8.60 -0.06 -8.72
N ASN A 93 8.05 0.66 -9.70
CA ASN A 93 8.87 1.44 -10.61
C ASN A 93 9.21 2.83 -10.08
N ASP A 94 8.42 3.38 -9.16
CA ASP A 94 8.58 4.76 -8.72
C ASP A 94 8.83 4.88 -7.22
N TYR A 95 8.00 4.27 -6.38
CA TYR A 95 8.04 4.51 -4.93
C TYR A 95 9.19 3.79 -4.21
N LEU A 96 9.73 2.70 -4.77
CA LEU A 96 10.95 2.06 -4.29
C LEU A 96 12.24 2.80 -4.69
N ARG A 97 12.16 3.75 -5.64
CA ARG A 97 13.35 4.47 -6.11
C ARG A 97 13.65 5.68 -5.23
N ASP A 98 14.93 5.92 -4.99
CA ASP A 98 15.45 7.04 -4.18
C ASP A 98 15.24 8.43 -4.81
N ASN A 99 14.90 8.47 -6.11
CA ASN A 99 14.82 9.68 -6.91
C ASN A 99 13.37 10.08 -7.29
N PHE A 100 12.35 9.58 -6.59
CA PHE A 100 10.95 9.89 -6.93
C PHE A 100 10.66 11.40 -6.93
N PHE A 101 11.07 12.13 -5.88
CA PHE A 101 10.84 13.57 -5.78
C PHE A 101 11.79 14.39 -6.64
N THR A 102 13.06 13.97 -6.75
CA THR A 102 14.05 14.67 -7.57
C THR A 102 13.72 14.61 -9.06
N ARG A 103 13.16 13.49 -9.57
CA ARG A 103 12.61 13.39 -10.94
C ARG A 103 11.46 14.38 -11.20
N GLN A 104 10.80 14.87 -10.16
CA GLN A 104 9.73 15.86 -10.23
C GLN A 104 10.23 17.28 -9.94
N ASN A 105 11.54 17.49 -9.83
CA ASN A 105 12.16 18.76 -9.41
C ASN A 105 11.72 19.23 -8.02
N VAL A 106 11.32 18.31 -7.14
CA VAL A 106 10.97 18.60 -5.73
C VAL A 106 12.19 18.29 -4.86
N GLN A 107 12.65 19.27 -4.08
CA GLN A 107 13.75 19.10 -3.12
C GLN A 107 13.27 18.43 -1.82
N GLN A 108 12.77 17.20 -1.94
CA GLN A 108 12.32 16.37 -0.82
C GLN A 108 13.01 15.00 -0.88
N SER A 109 13.35 14.46 0.30
CA SER A 109 13.90 13.10 0.38
C SER A 109 12.82 12.06 0.13
N SER A 110 13.12 11.06 -0.70
CA SER A 110 12.23 9.90 -0.91
C SER A 110 12.33 8.85 0.20
N HIS A 111 13.18 9.04 1.22
CA HIS A 111 13.46 8.02 2.23
C HIS A 111 12.21 7.49 2.94
N ALA A 112 11.33 8.37 3.45
CA ALA A 112 10.11 7.94 4.14
C ALA A 112 9.19 7.12 3.23
N LEU A 113 9.02 7.58 1.98
CA LEU A 113 8.28 6.84 0.94
C LEU A 113 8.92 5.48 0.67
N ASN A 114 10.24 5.41 0.55
CA ASN A 114 10.95 4.16 0.29
C ASN A 114 10.77 3.17 1.45
N VAL A 115 10.85 3.63 2.70
CA VAL A 115 10.59 2.79 3.89
C VAL A 115 9.17 2.24 3.85
N ALA A 116 8.18 3.09 3.59
CA ALA A 116 6.78 2.67 3.48
C ALA A 116 6.55 1.67 2.34
N ALA A 117 7.15 1.91 1.17
CA ALA A 117 7.06 1.02 0.01
C ALA A 117 7.72 -0.34 0.29
N CYS A 118 8.90 -0.36 0.91
CA CYS A 118 9.58 -1.59 1.31
C CYS A 118 8.75 -2.39 2.32
N ARG A 119 8.17 -1.73 3.33
CA ARG A 119 7.27 -2.36 4.30
C ARG A 119 6.10 -3.06 3.60
N LEU A 120 5.42 -2.35 2.69
CA LEU A 120 4.30 -2.93 1.94
C LEU A 120 4.76 -4.11 1.07
N ILE A 121 5.89 -4.00 0.37
CA ILE A 121 6.46 -5.08 -0.46
C ILE A 121 6.75 -6.34 0.37
N LEU A 122 7.32 -6.19 1.56
CA LEU A 122 7.66 -7.32 2.45
C LEU A 122 6.43 -8.11 2.91
N VAL A 123 5.23 -7.51 2.88
CA VAL A 123 4.00 -8.21 3.27
C VAL A 123 3.33 -8.90 2.09
N ILE A 124 3.48 -8.35 0.88
CA ILE A 124 2.73 -8.80 -0.30
C ILE A 124 3.52 -9.73 -1.22
N MET A 125 4.84 -9.85 -1.01
CA MET A 125 5.76 -10.75 -1.72
C MET A 125 6.23 -11.86 -0.79
#